data_AF-A0AAW3I8F1-F1
#
_entry.id   AF-A0AAW3I8F1-F1
#
_cell.length_a   1.000
_cell.length_b   1.000
_cell.length_c   1.000
_cell.angle_alpha   90.00
_cell.angle_beta   90.00
_cell.angle_gamma   90.00
#
_symmetry.space_group_name_H-M   'P 1'
#
loop_
_entity.id
_entity.type
_entity.pdbx_description
1 polymer ?
#
loop_
_entity_poly.entity_id
_entity_poly.type
_entity_poly.pdbx_seq_one_letter_code
_entity_poly.pdbx_strand_id
1 'polypeptide(L)'
;MKLKALTLGILIAGAGAAQAATVKEVFNGAMLGTDQRYFESIAGVPRESSGKDHVFVVQNCQITATIGNGKVSALRMELAKGCEADLRSFIGEDAPRAGQTITPGVFGRGQRYTADCLTQCGNAADPSAFALWTAPRSSGGMEVLMEMVLAGDKALDAADQWEAQMKKAVGEDYVLNTKFNCETRFDDAAAAAFKDVPANAITIGYGLPTQRCQKSGLVVSRNVA
;
A
#
# COMPACT_ATOMS: atom_id res chain seq x y z
N MET A 1 -61.65 28.74 -36.39
CA MET A 1 -60.96 28.64 -35.08
C MET A 1 -61.00 27.20 -34.60
N LYS A 2 -59.94 26.78 -33.89
CA LYS A 2 -59.71 25.52 -33.14
C LYS A 2 -58.82 24.48 -33.84
N LEU A 3 -57.51 24.75 -33.84
CA LEU A 3 -56.48 23.70 -33.82
C LEU A 3 -56.54 23.00 -32.45
N LYS A 4 -56.72 21.69 -32.43
CA LYS A 4 -56.50 20.86 -31.24
C LYS A 4 -55.03 20.44 -31.25
N ALA A 5 -54.24 21.02 -30.36
CA ALA A 5 -52.89 20.57 -30.07
C ALA A 5 -52.97 19.27 -29.24
N LEU A 6 -52.45 18.16 -29.79
CA LEU A 6 -52.16 16.95 -29.04
C LEU A 6 -50.77 17.12 -28.42
N THR A 7 -50.69 17.35 -27.12
CA THR A 7 -49.41 17.41 -26.40
C THR A 7 -48.98 15.99 -26.04
N LEU A 8 -47.96 15.49 -26.74
CA LEU A 8 -47.31 14.22 -26.45
C LEU A 8 -46.38 14.41 -25.23
N GLY A 9 -46.77 13.88 -24.08
CA GLY A 9 -45.95 13.92 -22.86
C GLY A 9 -44.81 12.92 -22.95
N ILE A 10 -43.58 13.40 -23.19
CA ILE A 10 -42.36 12.60 -23.07
C ILE A 10 -42.02 12.52 -21.58
N LEU A 11 -42.22 11.34 -20.98
CA LEU A 11 -41.63 10.97 -19.70
C LEU A 11 -40.12 10.82 -19.91
N ILE A 12 -39.36 11.86 -19.56
CA ILE A 12 -37.91 11.77 -19.42
C ILE A 12 -37.67 10.93 -18.16
N ALA A 13 -37.42 9.64 -18.33
CA ALA A 13 -36.84 8.81 -17.29
C ALA A 13 -35.46 9.39 -16.97
N GLY A 14 -35.34 10.07 -15.82
CA GLY A 14 -34.06 10.54 -15.32
C GLY A 14 -33.16 9.34 -15.09
N ALA A 15 -32.19 9.14 -15.98
CA ALA A 15 -31.01 8.35 -15.64
C ALA A 15 -30.34 9.07 -14.47
N GLY A 16 -30.53 8.56 -13.25
CA GLY A 16 -29.77 9.01 -12.11
C GLY A 16 -28.30 8.84 -12.46
N ALA A 17 -27.59 9.95 -12.62
CA ALA A 17 -26.14 9.90 -12.75
C ALA A 17 -25.64 9.23 -11.47
N ALA A 18 -25.18 7.97 -11.59
CA ALA A 18 -24.46 7.32 -10.51
C ALA A 18 -23.30 8.26 -10.15
N GLN A 19 -23.34 8.82 -8.95
CA GLN A 19 -22.24 9.67 -8.48
C GLN A 19 -20.99 8.80 -8.46
N ALA A 20 -19.93 9.28 -9.11
CA ALA A 20 -18.64 8.61 -9.08
C ALA A 20 -18.20 8.51 -7.61
N ALA A 21 -17.80 7.32 -7.19
CA ALA A 21 -17.36 7.11 -5.81
C ALA A 21 -16.18 8.01 -5.46
N THR A 22 -16.12 8.35 -4.18
CA THR A 22 -15.04 9.13 -3.60
C THR A 22 -13.96 8.22 -3.03
N VAL A 23 -12.74 8.74 -2.90
CA VAL A 23 -11.64 8.00 -2.25
C VAL A 23 -12.04 7.57 -0.83
N LYS A 24 -12.79 8.40 -0.10
CA LYS A 24 -13.25 8.07 1.26
C LYS A 24 -14.23 6.90 1.30
N GLU A 25 -15.07 6.73 0.28
CA GLU A 25 -16.03 5.62 0.19
C GLU A 25 -15.37 4.29 -0.19
N VAL A 26 -14.23 4.35 -0.89
CA VAL A 26 -13.52 3.16 -1.39
C VAL A 26 -12.35 2.76 -0.50
N PHE A 27 -11.56 3.74 -0.03
CA PHE A 27 -10.40 3.54 0.81
C PHE A 27 -10.75 3.77 2.29
N ASN A 28 -11.50 2.83 2.87
CA ASN A 28 -11.84 2.85 4.29
C ASN A 28 -11.88 1.44 4.89
N GLY A 29 -11.80 1.36 6.22
CA GLY A 29 -11.79 0.08 6.93
C GLY A 29 -13.05 -0.78 6.76
N ALA A 30 -14.21 -0.18 6.47
CA ALA A 30 -15.45 -0.94 6.24
C ALA A 30 -15.45 -1.70 4.90
N MET A 31 -14.55 -1.35 3.98
CA MET A 31 -14.37 -2.10 2.73
C MET A 31 -13.56 -3.38 2.93
N LEU A 32 -12.73 -3.46 3.97
CA LEU A 32 -12.02 -4.71 4.30
C LEU A 32 -13.03 -5.79 4.72
N GLY A 33 -12.86 -7.00 4.17
CA GLY A 33 -13.74 -8.15 4.41
C GLY A 33 -15.04 -8.16 3.59
N THR A 34 -15.34 -7.10 2.84
CA THR A 34 -16.49 -7.09 1.94
C THR A 34 -16.26 -8.01 0.73
N ASP A 35 -17.34 -8.51 0.13
CA ASP A 35 -17.25 -9.32 -1.08
C ASP A 35 -16.78 -8.48 -2.27
N GLN A 36 -15.96 -9.06 -3.15
CA GLN A 36 -15.43 -8.37 -4.33
C GLN A 36 -16.51 -7.65 -5.14
N ARG A 37 -17.65 -8.31 -5.41
CA ARG A 37 -18.76 -7.71 -6.16
C ARG A 37 -19.39 -6.51 -5.47
N TYR A 38 -19.42 -6.52 -4.14
CA TYR A 38 -19.93 -5.38 -3.38
C TYR A 38 -18.95 -4.20 -3.50
N PHE A 39 -17.66 -4.46 -3.30
CA PHE A 39 -16.60 -3.46 -3.46
C PHE A 39 -16.62 -2.84 -4.87
N GLU A 40 -16.68 -3.65 -5.92
CA GLU A 40 -16.75 -3.19 -7.32
C GLU A 40 -18.03 -2.37 -7.62
N SER A 41 -19.14 -2.62 -6.90
CA SER A 41 -20.35 -1.81 -7.07
C SER A 41 -20.20 -0.38 -6.55
N ILE A 42 -19.23 -0.16 -5.64
CA ILE A 42 -18.86 1.16 -5.11
C ILE A 42 -17.68 1.74 -5.91
N ALA A 43 -16.55 1.01 -5.98
CA ALA A 43 -15.32 1.48 -6.60
C ALA A 43 -15.38 1.58 -8.13
N GLY A 44 -16.38 0.95 -8.75
CA GLY A 44 -16.47 0.79 -10.19
C GLY A 44 -15.72 -0.45 -10.69
N VAL A 45 -15.55 -0.55 -12.00
CA VAL A 45 -14.86 -1.67 -12.64
C VAL A 45 -13.34 -1.50 -12.53
N PRO A 46 -12.58 -2.55 -12.18
CA PRO A 46 -11.13 -2.46 -12.16
C PRO A 46 -10.57 -2.13 -13.55
N ARG A 47 -9.59 -1.24 -13.59
CA ARG A 47 -8.83 -0.87 -14.79
C ARG A 47 -7.91 -2.00 -15.22
N GLU A 48 -7.30 -2.65 -14.25
CA GLU A 48 -6.36 -3.75 -14.44
C GLU A 48 -6.57 -4.79 -13.34
N SER A 49 -6.22 -6.04 -13.61
CA SER A 49 -6.26 -7.11 -12.62
C SER A 49 -5.12 -8.08 -12.88
N SER A 50 -4.36 -8.39 -11.83
CA SER A 50 -3.24 -9.32 -11.86
C SER A 50 -3.32 -10.24 -10.65
N GLY A 51 -3.64 -11.51 -10.89
CA GLY A 51 -3.86 -12.47 -9.82
C GLY A 51 -4.97 -12.03 -8.86
N LYS A 52 -4.61 -11.70 -7.62
CA LYS A 52 -5.55 -11.24 -6.58
C LYS A 52 -5.68 -9.72 -6.51
N ASP A 53 -4.83 -8.98 -7.22
CA ASP A 53 -4.77 -7.53 -7.12
C ASP A 53 -5.57 -6.90 -8.25
N HIS A 54 -6.51 -6.03 -7.88
CA HIS A 54 -7.41 -5.34 -8.79
C HIS A 54 -7.21 -3.84 -8.64
N VAL A 55 -6.88 -3.15 -9.72
CA VAL A 55 -6.53 -1.73 -9.72
C VAL A 55 -7.73 -0.89 -10.13
N PHE A 56 -8.06 0.10 -9.33
CA PHE A 56 -9.17 1.05 -9.52
C PHE A 56 -8.61 2.46 -9.59
N VAL A 57 -9.30 3.34 -10.33
CA VAL A 57 -8.99 4.77 -10.37
C VAL A 57 -10.20 5.52 -9.84
N VAL A 58 -10.06 6.08 -8.64
CA VAL A 58 -11.14 6.76 -7.91
C VAL A 58 -10.69 8.20 -7.63
N GLN A 59 -11.42 9.19 -8.16
CA GLN A 59 -11.02 10.61 -8.11
C GLN A 59 -9.55 10.85 -8.49
N ASN A 60 -9.07 10.14 -9.52
CA ASN A 60 -7.70 10.20 -10.02
C ASN A 60 -6.62 9.60 -9.09
N CYS A 61 -7.04 8.88 -8.04
CA CYS A 61 -6.17 8.11 -7.17
C CYS A 61 -6.18 6.63 -7.55
N GLN A 62 -4.99 6.05 -7.62
CA GLN A 62 -4.83 4.63 -7.87
C GLN A 62 -5.00 3.86 -6.56
N ILE A 63 -6.08 3.07 -6.49
CA ILE A 63 -6.39 2.19 -5.36
C ILE A 63 -6.32 0.75 -5.85
N THR A 64 -5.59 -0.11 -5.14
CA THR A 64 -5.57 -1.54 -5.41
C THR A 64 -6.29 -2.28 -4.30
N ALA A 65 -7.27 -3.11 -4.66
CA ALA A 65 -7.89 -4.05 -3.73
C ALA A 65 -7.29 -5.44 -3.96
N THR A 66 -6.71 -6.02 -2.92
CA THR A 66 -6.29 -7.42 -2.93
C THR A 66 -7.47 -8.29 -2.50
N ILE A 67 -7.85 -9.25 -3.34
CA ILE A 67 -8.98 -10.16 -3.10
C ILE A 67 -8.48 -11.52 -2.64
N GLY A 68 -8.76 -11.84 -1.37
CA GLY A 68 -8.51 -13.15 -0.76
C GLY A 68 -9.81 -13.87 -0.48
N ASN A 69 -9.97 -15.10 -0.98
CA ASN A 69 -11.17 -15.93 -0.76
C ASN A 69 -12.49 -15.21 -1.13
N GLY A 70 -12.48 -14.42 -2.21
CA GLY A 70 -13.63 -13.65 -2.70
C GLY A 70 -13.92 -12.36 -1.93
N LYS A 71 -13.09 -11.99 -0.95
CA LYS A 71 -13.25 -10.81 -0.10
C LYS A 71 -12.05 -9.88 -0.19
N VAL A 72 -12.27 -8.59 0.04
CA VAL A 72 -11.18 -7.61 0.13
C VAL A 72 -10.32 -7.90 1.36
N SER A 73 -9.08 -8.33 1.17
CA SER A 73 -8.14 -8.64 2.26
C SER A 73 -7.17 -7.51 2.56
N ALA A 74 -6.89 -6.66 1.57
CA ALA A 74 -6.07 -5.46 1.73
C ALA A 74 -6.48 -4.37 0.75
N LEU A 75 -6.22 -3.13 1.13
CA LEU A 75 -6.36 -1.95 0.28
C LEU A 75 -5.02 -1.22 0.24
N ARG A 76 -4.56 -0.93 -0.98
CA ARG A 76 -3.38 -0.12 -1.24
C ARG A 76 -3.78 1.18 -1.93
N MET A 77 -3.13 2.28 -1.59
CA MET A 77 -3.25 3.54 -2.32
C MET A 77 -1.86 4.15 -2.57
N GLU A 78 -1.65 4.58 -3.81
CA GLU A 78 -0.51 5.45 -4.16
C GLU A 78 -0.76 6.85 -3.60
N LEU A 79 0.16 7.34 -2.77
CA LEU A 79 0.07 8.63 -2.10
C LEU A 79 0.63 9.73 -3.00
N ALA A 80 -0.18 10.76 -3.21
CA ALA A 80 0.18 11.92 -4.00
C ALA A 80 -0.66 13.12 -3.58
N LYS A 81 -0.35 14.31 -4.11
CA LYS A 81 -1.21 15.49 -3.88
C LYS A 81 -2.62 15.22 -4.40
N GLY A 82 -3.60 15.25 -3.50
CA GLY A 82 -5.01 14.90 -3.80
C GLY A 82 -5.37 13.43 -3.55
N CYS A 83 -4.40 12.58 -3.21
CA CYS A 83 -4.58 11.17 -2.86
C CYS A 83 -4.05 10.93 -1.45
N GLU A 84 -4.85 11.32 -0.47
CA GLU A 84 -4.53 11.26 0.95
C GLU A 84 -5.35 10.17 1.63
N ALA A 85 -4.69 9.32 2.43
CA ALA A 85 -5.34 8.25 3.15
C ALA A 85 -5.91 8.74 4.50
N ASP A 86 -7.22 8.60 4.70
CA ASP A 86 -7.83 8.74 6.03
C ASP A 86 -7.76 7.40 6.77
N LEU A 87 -6.69 7.24 7.55
CA LEU A 87 -6.40 6.02 8.29
C LEU A 87 -7.31 5.81 9.51
N ARG A 88 -8.09 6.82 9.92
CA ARG A 88 -8.93 6.72 11.11
C ARG A 88 -10.01 5.66 10.97
N SER A 89 -10.52 5.47 9.76
CA SER A 89 -11.50 4.41 9.48
C SER A 89 -10.94 2.99 9.60
N PHE A 90 -9.62 2.85 9.55
CA PHE A 90 -8.90 1.58 9.62
C PHE A 90 -8.41 1.27 11.03
N ILE A 91 -7.70 2.23 11.65
CA ILE A 91 -6.94 2.02 12.89
C ILE A 91 -7.34 2.98 14.02
N GLY A 92 -8.44 3.71 13.87
CA GLY A 92 -9.02 4.52 14.95
C GLY A 92 -8.07 5.60 15.47
N GLU A 93 -7.90 5.64 16.80
CA GLU A 93 -7.07 6.64 17.48
C GLU A 93 -5.56 6.44 17.27
N ASP A 94 -5.14 5.27 16.76
CA ASP A 94 -3.75 5.01 16.39
C ASP A 94 -3.40 5.68 15.03
N ALA A 95 -4.38 6.26 14.33
CA ALA A 95 -4.16 6.94 13.06
C ALA A 95 -3.38 8.26 13.23
N PRO A 96 -2.46 8.57 12.29
CA PRO A 96 -1.91 9.91 12.14
C PRO A 96 -3.01 10.96 11.96
N ARG A 97 -2.70 12.22 12.25
CA ARG A 97 -3.68 13.31 12.08
C ARG A 97 -4.06 13.43 10.60
N ALA A 98 -5.33 13.72 10.34
CA ALA A 98 -5.81 13.97 8.97
C ALA A 98 -4.97 15.07 8.29
N GLY A 99 -4.53 14.82 7.05
CA GLY A 99 -3.67 15.72 6.28
C GLY A 99 -2.20 15.73 6.69
N GLN A 100 -1.80 14.95 7.69
CA GLN A 100 -0.38 14.77 8.02
C GLN A 100 0.30 13.88 6.97
N THR A 101 1.50 14.26 6.54
CA THR A 101 2.32 13.40 5.68
C THR A 101 2.60 12.06 6.38
N ILE A 102 2.30 10.97 5.68
CA ILE A 102 2.54 9.63 6.18
C ILE A 102 4.04 9.32 6.07
N THR A 103 4.68 9.11 7.22
CA THR A 103 6.07 8.62 7.35
C THR A 103 6.12 7.51 8.40
N PRO A 104 7.14 6.63 8.41
CA PRO A 104 7.27 5.63 9.47
C PRO A 104 7.28 6.24 10.89
N GLY A 105 7.87 7.43 11.04
CA GLY A 105 7.97 8.12 12.33
C GLY A 105 6.64 8.51 12.96
N VAL A 106 5.57 8.74 12.17
CA VAL A 106 4.25 9.09 12.74
C VAL A 106 3.58 7.92 13.46
N PHE A 107 4.02 6.69 13.19
CA PHE A 107 3.56 5.46 13.85
C PHE A 107 4.41 5.05 15.07
N GLY A 108 5.43 5.84 15.43
CA GLY A 108 6.31 5.57 16.56
C GLY A 108 7.40 4.53 16.25
N ARG A 109 7.61 3.58 17.16
CA ARG A 109 8.64 2.53 17.05
C ARG A 109 8.01 1.15 16.94
N GLY A 110 8.83 0.14 16.64
CA GLY A 110 8.43 -1.27 16.64
C GLY A 110 7.92 -1.78 15.29
N GLN A 111 8.12 -1.01 14.22
CA GLN A 111 7.84 -1.46 12.86
C GLN A 111 8.90 -2.49 12.42
N ARG A 112 8.46 -3.42 11.57
CA ARG A 112 9.34 -4.35 10.86
C ARG A 112 9.80 -3.71 9.55
N TYR A 113 11.11 -3.68 9.30
CA TYR A 113 11.67 -3.07 8.10
C TYR A 113 12.22 -4.09 7.10
N THR A 114 11.75 -4.03 5.87
CA THR A 114 12.26 -4.88 4.78
C THR A 114 12.56 -4.04 3.55
N ALA A 115 13.30 -4.56 2.57
CA ALA A 115 13.52 -3.88 1.30
C ALA A 115 13.68 -4.90 0.17
N ASP A 116 13.36 -4.49 -1.06
CA ASP A 116 13.65 -5.32 -2.24
C ASP A 116 15.16 -5.64 -2.30
N CYS A 117 15.95 -4.61 -2.04
CA CYS A 117 17.41 -4.60 -1.96
C CYS A 117 17.83 -3.21 -1.43
N LEU A 118 19.05 -3.09 -0.94
CA LEU A 118 19.65 -1.79 -0.60
C LEU A 118 20.87 -1.47 -1.46
N THR A 119 21.48 -2.50 -2.02
CA THR A 119 22.67 -2.39 -2.86
C THR A 119 22.62 -3.43 -3.97
N GLN A 120 23.26 -3.13 -5.10
CA GLN A 120 23.32 -4.01 -6.27
C GLN A 120 21.96 -4.60 -6.67
N CYS A 121 20.94 -3.74 -6.70
CA CYS A 121 19.54 -4.08 -6.99
C CYS A 121 19.26 -4.64 -8.40
N GLY A 122 20.31 -4.83 -9.22
CA GLY A 122 20.21 -5.37 -10.57
C GLY A 122 19.29 -4.53 -11.45
N ASN A 123 18.30 -5.17 -12.07
CA ASN A 123 17.32 -4.55 -12.96
C ASN A 123 16.04 -4.11 -12.24
N ALA A 124 16.04 -3.95 -10.92
CA ALA A 124 14.90 -3.37 -10.22
C ALA A 124 14.71 -1.94 -10.73
N ALA A 125 13.59 -1.69 -11.42
CA ALA A 125 13.31 -0.39 -12.02
C ALA A 125 13.23 0.71 -10.94
N ASP A 126 12.54 0.40 -9.84
CA ASP A 126 12.38 1.26 -8.66
C ASP A 126 12.35 0.37 -7.41
N PRO A 127 13.48 0.08 -6.75
CA PRO A 127 13.48 -0.71 -5.52
C PRO A 127 12.86 0.09 -4.38
N SER A 128 12.21 -0.60 -3.46
CA SER A 128 11.52 0.00 -2.32
C SER A 128 12.01 -0.55 -0.99
N ALA A 129 12.01 0.31 0.03
CA ALA A 129 12.01 -0.08 1.43
C ALA A 129 10.57 -0.06 1.98
N PHE A 130 10.31 -0.93 2.94
CA PHE A 130 9.00 -1.15 3.51
C PHE A 130 9.07 -1.09 5.03
N ALA A 131 8.13 -0.37 5.64
CA ALA A 131 7.93 -0.33 7.09
C ALA A 131 6.54 -0.89 7.41
N LEU A 132 6.50 -2.04 8.07
CA LEU A 132 5.26 -2.67 8.53
C LEU A 132 5.01 -2.30 9.98
N TRP A 133 3.95 -1.52 10.23
CA TRP A 133 3.42 -1.27 11.56
C TRP A 133 2.19 -2.17 11.79
N THR A 134 2.00 -2.64 13.02
CA THR A 134 0.85 -3.45 13.41
C THR A 134 0.15 -2.80 14.58
N ALA A 135 -1.15 -2.56 14.44
CA ALA A 135 -1.97 -2.03 15.51
C ALA A 135 -1.98 -2.98 16.73
N PRO A 136 -2.15 -2.45 17.95
CA PRO A 136 -2.35 -3.28 19.11
C PRO A 136 -3.48 -4.30 18.90
N ARG A 137 -3.38 -5.48 19.52
CA ARG A 137 -4.45 -6.50 19.41
C ARG A 137 -5.80 -6.00 19.94
N SER A 138 -5.79 -5.08 20.89
CA SER A 138 -7.00 -4.39 21.38
C SER A 138 -7.68 -3.53 20.31
N SER A 139 -6.92 -3.06 19.32
CA SER A 139 -7.38 -2.27 18.17
C SER A 139 -7.58 -3.15 16.91
N GLY A 140 -7.69 -4.47 17.07
CA GLY A 140 -7.97 -5.41 15.97
C GLY A 140 -6.75 -5.91 15.20
N GLY A 141 -5.52 -5.52 15.57
CA GLY A 141 -4.30 -6.09 14.99
C GLY A 141 -4.08 -5.79 13.50
N MET A 142 -4.67 -4.70 13.00
CA MET A 142 -4.56 -4.31 11.60
C MET A 142 -3.13 -3.90 11.24
N GLU A 143 -2.70 -4.28 10.05
CA GLU A 143 -1.36 -4.01 9.54
C GLU A 143 -1.37 -2.81 8.59
N VAL A 144 -0.37 -1.95 8.73
CA VAL A 144 -0.11 -0.80 7.87
C VAL A 144 1.29 -0.95 7.30
N LEU A 145 1.37 -1.27 6.01
CA LEU A 145 2.61 -1.39 5.26
C LEU A 145 2.84 -0.08 4.49
N MET A 146 3.88 0.64 4.87
CA MET A 146 4.35 1.84 4.19
C MET A 146 5.43 1.46 3.20
N GLU A 147 5.30 1.88 1.95
CA GLU A 147 6.31 1.73 0.93
C GLU A 147 7.03 3.05 0.67
N MET A 148 8.35 3.01 0.66
CA MET A 148 9.23 4.12 0.35
C MET A 148 10.08 3.70 -0.84
N VAL A 149 9.73 4.21 -2.02
CA VAL A 149 10.50 4.01 -3.24
C VAL A 149 11.87 4.65 -3.02
N LEU A 150 12.92 3.89 -3.27
CA LEU A 150 14.31 4.31 -3.12
C LEU A 150 14.76 5.12 -4.35
N ALA A 151 13.95 6.13 -4.69
CA ALA A 151 14.21 7.10 -5.74
C ALA A 151 14.07 8.51 -5.15
N GLY A 152 15.19 9.20 -5.00
CA GLY A 152 15.28 10.56 -4.46
C GLY A 152 16.08 10.65 -3.15
N ASP A 153 16.60 11.84 -2.89
CA ASP A 153 17.67 12.07 -1.91
C ASP A 153 17.36 11.53 -0.51
N LYS A 154 16.16 11.81 0.04
CA LYS A 154 15.83 11.36 1.42
C LYS A 154 15.72 9.85 1.57
N ALA A 155 15.11 9.17 0.59
CA ALA A 155 14.92 7.72 0.66
C ALA A 155 16.25 7.00 0.41
N LEU A 156 17.06 7.50 -0.53
CA LEU A 156 18.41 7.00 -0.80
C LEU A 156 19.34 7.22 0.40
N ASP A 157 19.37 8.41 0.99
CA ASP A 157 20.17 8.71 2.18
C ASP A 157 19.79 7.80 3.36
N ALA A 158 18.49 7.53 3.54
CA ALA A 158 18.02 6.63 4.58
C ALA A 158 18.40 5.16 4.31
N ALA A 159 18.31 4.71 3.05
CA ALA A 159 18.76 3.39 2.63
C ALA A 159 20.26 3.21 2.84
N ASP A 160 21.08 4.19 2.44
CA ASP A 160 22.54 4.20 2.61
C ASP A 160 22.93 4.14 4.09
N GLN A 161 22.24 4.90 4.95
CA GLN A 161 22.46 4.86 6.40
C GLN A 161 22.15 3.48 6.98
N TRP A 162 21.02 2.88 6.57
CA TRP A 162 20.63 1.56 7.04
C TRP A 162 21.61 0.48 6.56
N GLU A 163 21.96 0.51 5.29
CA GLU A 163 22.97 -0.37 4.68
C GLU A 163 24.32 -0.26 5.38
N ALA A 164 24.82 0.96 5.61
CA ALA A 164 26.12 1.18 6.23
C ALA A 164 26.22 0.57 7.63
N GLN A 165 25.15 0.67 8.43
CA GLN A 165 25.08 0.04 9.75
C GLN A 165 25.16 -1.49 9.65
N MET A 166 24.46 -2.08 8.69
CA MET A 166 24.48 -3.53 8.46
C MET A 166 25.84 -4.01 7.96
N LYS A 167 26.42 -3.33 6.98
CA LYS A 167 27.77 -3.62 6.47
C LYS A 167 28.81 -3.57 7.57
N LYS A 168 28.75 -2.54 8.41
CA LYS A 168 29.66 -2.38 9.56
C LYS A 168 29.52 -3.50 10.59
N ALA A 169 28.30 -3.95 10.85
CA ALA A 169 28.04 -4.94 11.90
C ALA A 169 28.33 -6.39 11.44
N VAL A 170 28.02 -6.73 10.20
CA VAL A 170 28.02 -8.14 9.73
C VAL A 170 28.54 -8.37 8.31
N GLY A 171 29.01 -7.33 7.63
CA GLY A 171 29.65 -7.42 6.31
C GLY A 171 28.69 -7.24 5.13
N GLU A 172 29.28 -7.08 3.94
CA GLU A 172 28.56 -6.73 2.71
C GLU A 172 27.65 -7.84 2.19
N ASP A 173 28.11 -9.10 2.25
CA ASP A 173 27.36 -10.27 1.82
C ASP A 173 26.01 -10.38 2.53
N TYR A 174 25.92 -9.89 3.76
CA TYR A 174 24.67 -9.90 4.51
C TYR A 174 23.62 -8.97 3.86
N VAL A 175 24.02 -7.79 3.41
CA VAL A 175 23.15 -6.82 2.73
C VAL A 175 22.86 -7.27 1.30
N LEU A 176 23.89 -7.69 0.56
CA LEU A 176 23.78 -8.17 -0.83
C LEU A 176 22.77 -9.31 -0.97
N ASN A 177 22.77 -10.25 -0.01
CA ASN A 177 21.87 -11.40 -0.02
C ASN A 177 20.52 -11.12 0.68
N THR A 178 20.20 -9.86 0.98
CA THR A 178 18.94 -9.43 1.61
C THR A 178 18.62 -10.15 2.93
N LYS A 179 19.63 -10.62 3.66
CA LYS A 179 19.43 -11.42 4.88
C LYS A 179 18.69 -10.65 5.98
N PHE A 180 18.77 -9.32 5.95
CA PHE A 180 18.01 -8.44 6.84
C PHE A 180 16.50 -8.53 6.68
N ASN A 181 15.97 -9.05 5.57
CA ASN A 181 14.54 -9.34 5.43
C ASN A 181 14.07 -10.49 6.34
N CYS A 182 15.00 -11.28 6.89
CA CYS A 182 14.69 -12.44 7.74
C CYS A 182 14.72 -12.18 9.25
N GLU A 183 15.22 -11.03 9.71
CA GLU A 183 15.44 -10.76 11.13
C GLU A 183 15.22 -9.29 11.48
N THR A 184 15.04 -9.00 12.77
CA THR A 184 14.62 -7.68 13.27
C THR A 184 15.75 -6.84 13.86
N ARG A 185 16.97 -7.39 13.95
CA ARG A 185 18.08 -6.74 14.70
C ARG A 185 18.50 -5.37 14.16
N PHE A 186 18.12 -5.02 12.94
CA PHE A 186 18.40 -3.73 12.32
C PHE A 186 17.15 -2.86 12.13
N ASP A 187 16.00 -3.26 12.68
CA ASP A 187 14.76 -2.48 12.59
C ASP A 187 14.88 -1.13 13.30
N ASP A 188 15.58 -1.04 14.44
CA ASP A 188 15.80 0.23 15.12
C ASP A 188 16.69 1.19 14.31
N ALA A 189 17.69 0.66 13.60
CA ALA A 189 18.53 1.44 12.72
C ALA A 189 17.74 1.96 11.50
N ALA A 190 16.90 1.09 10.93
CA ALA A 190 15.98 1.47 9.85
C ALA A 190 14.98 2.52 10.31
N ALA A 191 14.38 2.34 11.50
CA ALA A 191 13.43 3.29 12.07
C ALA A 191 14.06 4.67 12.28
N ALA A 192 15.32 4.74 12.72
CA ALA A 192 16.02 6.00 12.86
C ALA A 192 16.27 6.69 11.50
N ALA A 193 16.67 5.91 10.48
CA ALA A 193 16.97 6.43 9.15
C ALA A 193 15.71 6.88 8.39
N PHE A 194 14.64 6.08 8.42
CA PHE A 194 13.43 6.31 7.62
C PHE A 194 12.36 7.15 8.32
N LYS A 195 12.55 7.60 9.57
CA LYS A 195 11.51 8.27 10.37
C LYS A 195 10.79 9.44 9.66
N ASP A 196 11.52 10.21 8.85
CA ASP A 196 11.02 11.39 8.15
C ASP A 196 10.91 11.21 6.63
N VAL A 197 11.03 9.97 6.14
CA VAL A 197 10.88 9.64 4.72
C VAL A 197 9.38 9.50 4.40
N PRO A 198 8.82 10.30 3.49
CA PRO A 198 7.43 10.14 3.07
C PRO A 198 7.21 8.80 2.38
N ALA A 199 6.11 8.13 2.72
CA ALA A 199 5.68 6.95 1.99
C ALA A 199 5.14 7.33 0.61
N ASN A 200 5.51 6.57 -0.42
CA ASN A 200 4.97 6.66 -1.77
C ASN A 200 3.63 5.94 -1.87
N ALA A 201 3.44 4.87 -1.10
CA ALA A 201 2.19 4.14 -1.02
C ALA A 201 1.94 3.60 0.38
N ILE A 202 0.66 3.37 0.68
CA ILE A 202 0.23 2.72 1.91
C ILE A 202 -0.67 1.54 1.59
N THR A 203 -0.40 0.39 2.22
CA THR A 203 -1.24 -0.80 2.14
C THR A 203 -1.74 -1.15 3.52
N ILE A 204 -3.04 -1.44 3.65
CA ILE A 204 -3.70 -1.70 4.93
C ILE A 204 -4.50 -2.99 4.81
N GLY A 205 -4.40 -3.87 5.81
CA GLY A 205 -5.13 -5.12 5.84
C GLY A 205 -4.61 -6.08 6.89
N TYR A 206 -4.64 -7.37 6.55
CA TYR A 206 -4.18 -8.46 7.41
C TYR A 206 -3.31 -9.44 6.64
N GLY A 207 -2.22 -9.90 7.26
CA GLY A 207 -1.26 -10.80 6.62
C GLY A 207 -0.57 -10.14 5.42
N LEU A 208 -0.30 -8.85 5.52
CA LEU A 208 0.33 -8.08 4.46
C LEU A 208 1.70 -8.68 4.11
N PRO A 209 1.99 -8.90 2.82
CA PRO A 209 3.25 -9.45 2.42
C PRO A 209 4.38 -8.46 2.73
N THR A 210 5.37 -8.90 3.48
CA THR A 210 6.68 -8.24 3.54
C THR A 210 7.64 -8.94 2.59
N GLN A 211 8.77 -8.31 2.30
CA GLN A 211 9.74 -8.90 1.38
C GLN A 211 10.17 -10.28 1.87
N ARG A 212 10.18 -11.23 0.93
CA ARG A 212 10.42 -12.63 1.26
C ARG A 212 11.78 -12.76 1.92
N CYS A 213 11.80 -13.46 3.05
CA CYS A 213 13.03 -13.99 3.60
C CYS A 213 13.59 -15.05 2.63
N GLN A 214 14.56 -14.67 1.80
CA GLN A 214 15.37 -15.64 1.11
C GLN A 214 16.40 -16.17 2.11
N LYS A 215 16.10 -17.29 2.76
CA LYS A 215 17.12 -18.04 3.48
C LYS A 215 18.20 -18.40 2.45
N SER A 216 19.38 -17.78 2.53
CA SER A 216 20.48 -18.06 1.62
C SER A 216 20.71 -19.58 1.56
N GLY A 217 20.45 -20.17 0.40
CA GLY A 217 20.40 -21.62 0.23
C GLY A 217 19.72 -22.15 -1.03
N LEU A 218 19.34 -21.32 -2.00
CA LEU A 218 18.97 -21.80 -3.33
C LEU A 218 19.90 -21.19 -4.38
N VAL A 219 21.07 -21.81 -4.52
CA VAL A 219 21.90 -21.63 -5.72
C VAL A 219 21.10 -22.13 -6.92
N VAL A 220 21.13 -21.30 -7.96
CA VAL A 220 20.66 -21.54 -9.32
C VAL A 220 21.00 -22.95 -9.83
N SER A 221 19.99 -23.73 -10.18
CA SER A 221 19.95 -24.54 -11.41
C SER A 221 18.68 -25.39 -11.48
N ARG A 222 17.84 -25.11 -12.47
CA ARG A 222 17.40 -26.13 -13.44
C ARG A 222 16.96 -25.40 -14.70
N ASN A 223 17.94 -25.25 -15.57
CA ASN A 223 17.75 -25.19 -17.01
C ASN A 223 17.10 -26.50 -17.50
N VAL A 224 16.21 -26.35 -18.50
CA VAL A 224 15.87 -27.31 -19.56
C VAL A 224 15.11 -28.59 -19.15
N ALA A 225 13.81 -28.62 -19.47
CA ALA A 225 13.25 -29.41 -20.59
C ALA A 225 11.79 -28.99 -20.82
#